data_AF-A0AAE0CX71-F1
#
_entry.id   AF-A0AAE0CX71-F1
#
_cell.length_a   1.000
_cell.length_b   1.000
_cell.length_c   1.000
_cell.angle_alpha   90.00
_cell.angle_beta   90.00
_cell.angle_gamma   90.00
#
_symmetry.space_group_name_H-M   'P 1'
#
loop_
_entity.id
_entity.type
_entity.pdbx_description
1 polymer ?
#
loop_
_entity_poly.entity_id
_entity_poly.type
_entity_poly.pdbx_seq_one_letter_code
_entity_poly.pdbx_strand_id
1 'polypeptide(L)'
;MSQNTVLFSLLSLNLPAEEKTTERLSGEANVFLAARTKTTATVLSLCIYHLLKNLDIMARMRAELLAVVKDLEALPDWFVLKQLLYLTAVIKETL
;
A
#
# COMPACT_ATOMS: atom_id res chain seq x y z
N MET A 1 20.83 1.62 13.05
CA MET A 1 19.58 1.97 12.35
C MET A 1 19.76 1.73 10.86
N SER A 2 19.38 0.55 10.36
CA SER A 2 19.45 0.25 8.91
C SER A 2 18.25 0.90 8.21
N GLN A 3 18.49 2.05 7.58
CA GLN A 3 17.46 2.75 6.80
C GLN A 3 17.32 2.06 5.43
N ASN A 4 16.65 0.90 5.36
CA ASN A 4 16.29 0.22 4.12
C ASN A 4 15.08 0.94 3.45
N THR A 5 15.29 2.18 3.03
CA THR A 5 14.30 2.90 2.23
C THR A 5 14.74 2.92 0.77
N VAL A 6 13.78 2.98 -0.16
CA VAL A 6 14.07 3.01 -1.60
C VAL A 6 15.04 4.15 -1.95
N LEU A 7 14.90 5.32 -1.30
CA LEU A 7 15.80 6.46 -1.50
C LEU A 7 17.21 6.18 -1.00
N PHE A 8 17.36 5.50 0.14
CA PHE A 8 18.67 5.12 0.65
C PHE A 8 19.34 4.08 -0.27
N SER A 9 18.57 3.14 -0.81
CA SER A 9 19.07 2.20 -1.81
C SER A 9 19.56 2.91 -3.07
N LEU A 10 18.84 3.91 -3.58
CA LEU A 10 19.28 4.71 -4.73
C LEU A 10 20.61 5.43 -4.49
N LEU A 11 20.83 5.95 -3.28
CA LEU A 11 22.10 6.59 -2.89
C LEU A 11 23.28 5.61 -2.87
N SER A 12 23.01 4.35 -2.49
CA SER A 12 24.02 3.28 -2.40
C SER A 12 24.39 2.64 -3.75
N LEU A 13 23.61 2.87 -4.81
CA LEU A 13 23.89 2.33 -6.14
C LEU A 13 25.04 3.08 -6.83
N ASN A 14 25.78 2.40 -7.71
CA ASN A 14 26.79 3.03 -8.58
C ASN A 14 26.13 3.82 -9.72
N LEU A 15 25.46 4.91 -9.37
CA LEU A 15 24.92 5.89 -10.30
C LEU A 15 25.93 7.03 -10.56
N PRO A 16 25.88 7.69 -11.74
CA PRO A 16 26.66 8.89 -12.02
C PRO A 16 26.50 9.97 -10.95
N ALA A 17 27.51 10.82 -10.76
CA ALA A 17 27.48 11.84 -9.72
C ALA A 17 26.34 12.85 -9.94
N GLU A 18 25.99 13.16 -11.20
CA GLU A 18 24.86 14.03 -11.54
C GLU A 18 23.53 13.46 -11.05
N GLU A 19 23.44 12.13 -11.01
CA GLU A 19 22.26 11.39 -10.58
C GLU A 19 22.10 11.31 -9.05
N LYS A 20 23.16 11.59 -8.29
CA LYS A 20 23.13 11.57 -6.81
C LYS A 20 22.91 12.94 -6.19
N THR A 21 22.67 13.96 -6.99
CA THR A 21 22.37 15.31 -6.51
C THR A 21 21.09 15.30 -5.66
N THR A 22 21.15 15.99 -4.53
CA THR A 22 20.04 16.09 -3.58
C THR A 22 18.78 16.67 -4.21
N GLU A 23 18.95 17.62 -5.13
CA GLU A 23 17.87 18.31 -5.85
C GLU A 23 17.12 17.35 -6.77
N ARG A 24 17.85 16.52 -7.54
CA ARG A 24 17.24 15.56 -8.48
C ARG A 24 16.51 14.44 -7.74
N LEU A 25 17.16 13.85 -6.73
CA LEU A 25 16.56 12.80 -5.88
C LEU A 25 15.32 13.29 -5.13
N SER A 26 15.34 14.53 -4.63
CA SER A 26 14.17 15.13 -3.99
C SER A 26 13.03 15.38 -4.97
N GLY A 27 13.35 15.78 -6.21
CA GLY A 27 12.40 15.89 -7.30
C GLY A 27 11.71 14.56 -7.62
N GLU A 28 12.49 13.49 -7.78
CA GLU A 28 11.97 12.14 -8.04
C GLU A 28 11.14 11.59 -6.87
N ALA A 29 11.59 11.80 -5.63
CA ALA A 29 10.83 11.44 -4.44
C ALA A 29 9.48 12.16 -4.40
N ASN A 30 9.45 13.46 -4.71
CA ASN A 30 8.22 14.24 -4.74
C ASN A 30 7.26 13.77 -5.83
N VAL A 31 7.77 13.49 -7.04
CA VAL A 31 6.94 12.95 -8.14
C VAL A 31 6.37 11.59 -7.75
N PHE A 32 7.18 10.71 -7.16
CA PHE A 32 6.75 9.39 -6.71
C PHE A 32 5.67 9.46 -5.61
N LEU A 33 5.87 10.32 -4.61
CA LEU A 33 4.90 10.55 -3.54
C LEU A 33 3.60 11.17 -4.08
N ALA A 34 3.69 12.16 -4.97
CA ALA A 34 2.52 12.80 -5.56
C ALA A 34 1.69 11.82 -6.39
N ALA A 35 2.34 11.02 -7.25
CA ALA A 35 1.69 10.01 -8.07
C ALA A 35 0.99 8.93 -7.22
N ARG A 36 1.65 8.46 -6.15
CA ARG A 36 1.09 7.46 -5.23
C ARG A 36 -0.08 8.01 -4.43
N THR A 37 0.06 9.21 -3.87
CA THR A 37 -0.90 9.73 -2.89
C THR A 37 -2.29 9.94 -3.48
N LYS A 38 -2.38 10.58 -4.66
CA LYS A 38 -3.68 10.88 -5.26
C LYS A 38 -4.40 9.63 -5.73
N THR A 39 -3.68 8.68 -6.31
CA THR A 39 -4.25 7.45 -6.86
C THR A 39 -4.71 6.51 -5.74
N THR A 40 -3.86 6.21 -4.75
CA THR A 40 -4.24 5.30 -3.66
C THR A 40 -5.31 5.88 -2.76
N ALA A 41 -5.28 7.19 -2.46
CA ALA A 41 -6.34 7.82 -1.67
C ALA A 41 -7.70 7.75 -2.37
N THR A 42 -7.73 7.93 -3.69
CA THR A 42 -8.97 7.83 -4.48
C THR A 42 -9.53 6.41 -4.45
N VAL A 43 -8.68 5.41 -4.71
CA VAL A 43 -9.06 3.99 -4.67
C VAL A 43 -9.56 3.60 -3.28
N LEU A 44 -8.86 3.98 -2.21
CA LEU A 44 -9.31 3.69 -0.85
C LEU A 44 -10.65 4.34 -0.53
N SER A 45 -10.87 5.58 -0.97
CA SER A 45 -12.13 6.29 -0.76
C SER A 45 -13.30 5.60 -1.48
N LEU A 46 -13.08 5.19 -2.74
CA LEU A 46 -14.06 4.43 -3.51
C LEU A 46 -14.34 3.06 -2.88
N CYS A 47 -13.30 2.37 -2.43
CA CYS A 47 -13.42 1.06 -1.77
C CYS A 47 -14.32 1.18 -0.55
N ILE A 48 -14.04 2.14 0.33
CA ILE A 48 -14.84 2.40 1.54
C ILE A 48 -16.28 2.77 1.17
N TYR A 49 -16.48 3.64 0.16
CA TYR A 49 -17.81 4.01 -0.30
C TYR A 49 -18.61 2.79 -0.78
N HIS A 50 -18.04 1.93 -1.63
CA HIS A 50 -18.70 0.74 -2.15
C HIS A 50 -18.96 -0.31 -1.06
N LEU A 51 -18.06 -0.45 -0.10
CA LEU A 51 -18.25 -1.33 1.06
C LEU A 51 -19.37 -0.85 1.99
N LEU A 52 -19.48 0.45 2.23
CA LEU A 52 -20.55 1.01 3.05
C LEU A 52 -21.92 0.96 2.35
N LYS A 53 -21.93 1.07 1.01
CA LYS A 53 -23.16 0.94 0.20
C LYS A 53 -23.66 -0.51 0.13
N ASN A 54 -22.77 -1.50 0.19
CA ASN A 54 -23.08 -2.93 0.09
C ASN A 54 -22.60 -3.66 1.34
N LEU A 55 -23.40 -3.59 2.40
CA LEU A 55 -23.05 -4.12 3.72
C LEU A 55 -22.84 -5.65 3.72
N ASP A 56 -23.45 -6.37 2.79
CA ASP A 56 -23.24 -7.80 2.55
C ASP A 56 -21.81 -8.10 2.09
N ILE A 57 -21.28 -7.29 1.16
CA ILE A 57 -19.90 -7.37 0.69
C ILE A 57 -18.93 -7.05 1.85
N MET A 58 -19.22 -6.01 2.63
CA MET A 58 -18.43 -5.66 3.82
C MET A 58 -18.43 -6.80 4.85
N ALA A 59 -19.59 -7.39 5.15
CA ALA A 59 -19.70 -8.46 6.12
C ALA A 59 -18.87 -9.69 5.70
N ARG A 60 -18.93 -10.07 4.43
CA ARG A 60 -18.15 -11.19 3.88
C ARG A 60 -16.64 -10.93 3.93
N MET A 61 -16.21 -9.73 3.56
CA MET A 61 -14.80 -9.34 3.63
C MET A 61 -14.30 -9.33 5.08
N ARG A 62 -15.08 -8.77 6.02
CA ARG A 62 -14.74 -8.77 7.45
C ARG A 62 -14.67 -10.18 8.02
N ALA A 63 -15.57 -11.08 7.62
CA ALA A 63 -15.52 -12.47 8.08
C ALA A 63 -14.22 -13.17 7.63
N GLU A 64 -13.80 -12.96 6.38
CA GLU A 64 -12.51 -13.48 5.89
C GLU A 64 -11.33 -12.88 6.68
N LEU A 65 -11.35 -11.58 6.95
CA LEU A 65 -10.30 -10.90 7.71
C LEU A 65 -10.20 -11.40 9.17
N LEU A 66 -11.35 -11.51 9.85
CA LEU A 66 -11.44 -11.97 11.25
C LEU A 66 -11.06 -13.44 11.42
N ALA A 67 -11.09 -14.24 10.35
CA ALA A 67 -10.60 -15.62 10.39
C ALA A 67 -9.08 -15.69 10.61
N VAL A 68 -8.35 -14.64 10.21
CA VAL A 68 -6.89 -14.59 10.22
C VAL A 68 -6.36 -13.61 11.27
N VAL A 69 -7.01 -12.45 11.43
CA VAL A 69 -6.63 -11.42 12.41
C VAL A 69 -7.25 -11.77 13.76
N LYS A 70 -6.48 -12.47 14.60
CA LYS A 70 -6.90 -12.88 15.95
C LYS A 70 -6.66 -11.80 17.01
N ASP A 71 -5.68 -10.93 16.77
CA ASP A 71 -5.30 -9.81 17.62
C ASP A 71 -5.03 -8.59 16.72
N LEU A 72 -5.55 -7.43 17.13
CA LEU A 72 -5.37 -6.17 16.42
C LEU A 72 -3.99 -5.56 16.68
N GLU A 73 -3.39 -5.87 17.83
CA GLU A 73 -2.03 -5.42 18.18
C GLU A 73 -0.95 -6.32 17.56
N ALA A 74 -1.31 -7.53 17.15
CA ALA A 74 -0.43 -8.50 16.49
C ALA A 74 -0.99 -8.92 15.13
N LEU A 75 -0.85 -8.03 14.15
CA LEU A 75 -1.29 -8.29 12.78
C LEU A 75 -0.55 -9.49 12.16
N PRO A 76 -1.25 -10.31 11.37
CA PRO A 76 -0.65 -11.43 10.67
C PRO A 76 0.34 -10.95 9.60
N ASP A 77 1.31 -11.80 9.30
CA ASP A 77 2.34 -11.52 8.30
C ASP A 77 1.74 -11.26 6.89
N TRP A 78 2.46 -10.49 6.07
CA TRP A 78 2.06 -10.13 4.72
C TRP A 78 1.71 -11.35 3.85
N PHE A 79 2.46 -12.45 3.97
CA PHE A 79 2.17 -13.66 3.20
C PHE A 79 0.81 -14.28 3.55
N VAL A 80 0.35 -14.09 4.78
CA VAL A 80 -0.96 -14.56 5.24
C VAL A 80 -2.06 -13.63 4.74
N LEU A 81 -1.88 -12.31 4.85
CA LEU A 81 -2.84 -11.32 4.34
C LEU A 81 -3.05 -11.44 2.83
N LYS A 82 -1.98 -11.73 2.07
CA LYS A 82 -2.06 -11.91 0.60
C LYS A 82 -2.89 -13.13 0.18
N GLN A 83 -3.10 -14.10 1.05
CA GLN A 83 -3.91 -15.29 0.76
C GLN A 83 -5.41 -15.03 0.89
N LEU A 84 -5.82 -13.88 1.43
CA LEU A 84 -7.21 -13.48 1.53
C LEU A 84 -7.76 -13.10 0.14
N LEU A 85 -8.42 -14.07 -0.49
CA LEU A 85 -8.90 -13.96 -1.87
C LEU A 85 -10.01 -12.92 -2.01
N TYR A 86 -10.91 -12.83 -1.03
CA TYR A 86 -12.03 -11.90 -1.08
C TYR A 86 -11.57 -10.45 -0.84
N LEU A 87 -10.68 -10.23 0.13
CA LEU A 87 -10.00 -8.94 0.31
C LEU A 87 -9.28 -8.49 -0.97
N THR A 88 -8.55 -9.41 -1.61
CA THR A 88 -7.86 -9.13 -2.87
C THR A 88 -8.84 -8.81 -4.00
N ALA A 89 -9.96 -9.52 -4.09
CA ALA A 89 -11.00 -9.26 -5.08
C ALA A 89 -11.62 -7.88 -4.89
N VAL A 90 -11.99 -7.49 -3.67
CA VAL A 90 -12.56 -6.17 -3.36
C VAL A 90 -11.62 -5.04 -3.78
N ILE A 91 -10.32 -5.16 -3.46
CA ILE A 91 -9.31 -4.17 -3.87
C ILE A 91 -9.23 -4.08 -5.39
N LYS A 92 -9.23 -5.22 -6.09
CA LYS A 92 -9.13 -5.26 -7.56
C LYS A 92 -10.35 -4.68 -8.26
N GLU A 93 -11.56 -4.91 -7.76
CA GLU A 93 -12.80 -4.33 -8.33
C GLU A 93 -12.87 -2.81 -8.15
N THR A 94 -12.08 -2.25 -7.24
CA THR A 94 -12.03 -0.79 -7.01
C THR A 94 -10.97 -0.09 -7.88
N LEU A 95 -10.02 -0.84 -8.45
CA LEU A 95 -8.98 -0.33 -9.35
C LEU A 95 -9.51 -0.13 -10.76
#